data_AF-B1WU22-F1
#
_entry.id   AF-B1WU22-F1
#
_cell.length_a   1.000
_cell.length_b   1.000
_cell.length_c   1.000
_cell.angle_alpha   90.00
_cell.angle_beta   90.00
_cell.angle_gamma   90.00
#
_symmetry.space_group_name_H-M   'P 1'
#
loop_
_entity.id
_entity.type
_entity.pdbx_description
1 polymer ?
#
loop_
_entity_poly.entity_id
_entity_poly.type
_entity_poly.pdbx_seq_one_letter_code
_entity_poly.pdbx_strand_id
1 'polypeptide(L)' 'MLEKLIIFLQDELEIPAEQVKLALRHTQAIPSQVPMQLWKYGLIDMTQLEKIFDWLE' A
#
# COMPACT_ATOMS: atom_id res chain seq x y z
N MET A 1 -10.97 -7.29 1.09
CA MET A 1 -10.52 -5.89 1.35
C MET A 1 -9.06 -5.72 0.95
N LEU A 2 -8.14 -6.52 1.50
CA LEU A 2 -6.71 -6.47 1.15
C LEU A 2 -6.42 -6.69 -0.36
N GLU A 3 -7.12 -7.63 -1.00
CA GLU A 3 -6.97 -7.86 -2.45
C GLU A 3 -7.33 -6.64 -3.30
N LYS A 4 -8.40 -5.91 -2.94
CA LYS A 4 -8.80 -4.67 -3.62
C LYS A 4 -7.75 -3.58 -3.44
N LEU A 5 -7.16 -3.49 -2.25
CA LEU A 5 -6.06 -2.56 -1.98
C LEU A 5 -4.85 -2.90 -2.85
N ILE A 6 -4.47 -4.18 -2.96
CA ILE A 6 -3.34 -4.61 -3.79
C ILE A 6 -3.55 -4.23 -5.26
N ILE A 7 -4.76 -4.41 -5.79
CA ILE A 7 -5.12 -4.00 -7.17
C ILE A 7 -4.99 -2.49 -7.31
N PHE A 8 -5.57 -1.71 -6.39
CA PHE A 8 -5.46 -0.25 -6.41
C PHE A 8 -3.99 0.23 -6.38
N LEU A 9 -3.15 -0.36 -5.53
CA LEU A 9 -1.74 -0.02 -5.44
C LEU A 9 -0.99 -0.30 -6.76
N GLN A 10 -1.31 -1.39 -7.45
CA GLN A 10 -0.64 -1.78 -8.70
C GLN A 10 -1.17 -1.03 -9.92
N ASP A 11 -2.49 -0.85 -10.02
CA ASP A 11 -3.13 -0.31 -11.22
C ASP A 11 -3.24 1.22 -11.18
N GLU A 12 -3.58 1.80 -10.02
CA GLU A 12 -3.88 3.25 -9.88
C GLU A 12 -2.68 4.07 -9.37
N LEU A 13 -1.74 3.41 -8.67
CA LEU A 13 -0.52 4.03 -8.15
C LEU A 13 0.75 3.49 -8.81
N GLU A 14 0.62 2.55 -9.74
CA GLU A 14 1.73 1.95 -10.50
C GLU A 14 2.84 1.37 -9.61
N ILE A 15 2.49 0.96 -8.38
CA ILE A 15 3.46 0.41 -7.43
C ILE A 15 3.81 -1.02 -7.88
N PRO A 16 5.11 -1.34 -8.11
CA PRO A 16 5.51 -2.66 -8.55
C PRO A 16 5.07 -3.75 -7.55
N ALA A 17 4.62 -4.90 -8.07
CA ALA A 17 4.16 -6.02 -7.26
C ALA A 17 5.20 -6.49 -6.22
N GLU A 18 6.50 -6.39 -6.53
CA GLU A 18 7.58 -6.73 -5.59
C GLU A 18 7.66 -5.76 -4.39
N GLN A 19 7.38 -4.48 -4.61
CA GLN A 19 7.31 -3.47 -3.54
C GLN A 19 6.08 -3.70 -2.66
N VAL A 20 4.93 -4.00 -3.26
CA VAL A 20 3.71 -4.38 -2.52
C VAL A 20 3.96 -5.63 -1.69
N LYS A 21 4.57 -6.68 -2.26
CA LYS A 21 4.94 -7.90 -1.53
C LYS A 21 5.87 -7.61 -0.36
N LEU A 22 6.85 -6.72 -0.52
CA LEU A 22 7.77 -6.33 0.55
C LEU A 22 7.01 -5.69 1.72
N ALA A 23 6.10 -4.76 1.42
CA ALA A 23 5.26 -4.11 2.44
C ALA A 23 4.34 -5.10 3.15
N LEU A 24 3.85 -6.14 2.47
CA LEU A 24 2.93 -7.13 3.04
C LEU A 24 3.59 -8.09 4.04
N ARG A 25 4.91 -8.32 3.98
CA ARG A 25 5.62 -9.36 4.79
C ARG A 25 5.42 -9.25 6.29
N HIS A 26 5.19 -8.03 6.80
CA HIS A 26 5.02 -7.76 8.23
C HIS A 26 3.65 -7.18 8.58
N THR A 27 2.68 -7.26 7.66
CA THR A 27 1.30 -6.83 7.92
C THR A 27 0.51 -8.02 8.44
N GLN A 28 -0.25 -7.84 9.52
CA GLN A 28 -1.10 -8.90 10.08
C GLN A 28 -2.39 -9.11 9.24
N ALA A 29 -2.27 -9.02 7.91
CA ALA A 29 -3.37 -8.92 6.96
C ALA A 29 -4.31 -7.73 7.23
N ILE A 30 -3.86 -6.72 7.96
CA ILE A 30 -4.60 -5.50 8.27
C ILE A 30 -4.34 -4.49 7.14
N PRO A 31 -5.36 -4.12 6.33
CA PRO A 31 -5.16 -3.25 5.16
C PRO A 31 -4.57 -1.88 5.50
N SER A 32 -4.94 -1.28 6.64
CA SER A 32 -4.41 0.01 7.09
C SER A 32 -2.94 -0.02 7.51
N GLN A 33 -2.33 -1.21 7.68
CA GLN A 33 -0.89 -1.33 7.94
C GLN A 33 -0.04 -1.29 6.67
N VAL A 34 -0.60 -1.63 5.52
CA VAL A 34 0.11 -1.69 4.23
C VAL A 34 0.65 -0.31 3.80
N PRO A 35 -0.15 0.79 3.82
CA PRO A 35 0.31 2.11 3.42
C PRO A 35 1.46 2.59 4.31
N MET A 36 1.36 2.33 5.62
CA MET A 36 2.41 2.65 6.58
C MET A 36 3.71 1.89 6.31
N GLN A 37 3.64 0.61 5.93
CA GLN A 37 4.84 -0.15 5.57
C GLN A 37 5.46 0.37 4.28
N LEU A 38 4.66 0.67 3.25
CA LEU A 38 5.14 1.26 2.00
C LEU A 38 5.92 2.55 2.25
N TRP A 39 5.37 3.46 3.07
CA TRP A 39 6.03 4.71 3.44
C TRP A 39 7.31 4.49 4.26
N LYS A 40 7.28 3.58 5.25
CA LYS A 40 8.45 3.25 6.07
C LYS A 40 9.62 2.71 5.25
N TYR A 41 9.34 1.97 4.17
CA TYR A 41 10.35 1.47 3.25
C TYR A 41 10.77 2.49 2.18
N GLY A 42 10.18 3.69 2.15
CA GLY A 42 10.45 4.72 1.14
C GLY A 42 9.95 4.34 -0.26
N LEU A 43 8.94 3.47 -0.34
CA LEU A 43 8.36 2.97 -1.60
C LEU A 43 7.30 3.90 -2.18
N ILE A 44 6.77 4.80 -1.34
CA ILE A 44 5.79 5.82 -1.69
C ILE A 44 6.12 7.13 -0.98
N ASP A 45 5.66 8.24 -1.54
CA ASP A 45 5.71 9.54 -0.89
C ASP A 45 4.47 9.82 -0.02
N MET A 46 4.46 11.00 0.63
CA MET A 46 3.33 11.42 1.49
C MET A 46 2.03 11.61 0.69
N THR A 47 2.11 12.11 -0.54
CA THR A 47 0.93 12.34 -1.40
C THR A 47 0.25 11.01 -1.76
N GLN A 48 1.05 10.01 -2.13
CA GLN A 48 0.56 8.66 -2.39
C GLN A 48 0.03 8.02 -1.11
N LEU A 49 0.67 8.23 0.04
CA LEU A 49 0.18 7.73 1.33
C LEU A 49 -1.22 8.26 1.65
N GLU A 50 -1.43 9.57 1.52
CA GLU A 50 -2.73 10.21 1.72
C GLU A 50 -3.78 9.63 0.77
N LYS A 51 -3.48 9.54 -0.54
CA LYS A 51 -4.39 8.96 -1.54
C LYS A 51 -4.78 7.50 -1.23
N ILE A 52 -3.89 6.71 -0.64
CA ILE A 52 -4.22 5.34 -0.21
C ILE A 52 -5.15 5.35 1.00
N PHE A 53 -4.94 6.25 1.97
CA PHE A 53 -5.82 6.37 3.12
C PHE A 53 -7.21 6.88 2.75
N ASP A 54 -7.31 7.86 1.84
CA ASP A 54 -8.59 8.34 1.31
C ASP A 54 -9.38 7.22 0.60
N TRP A 55 -8.69 6.31 -0.09
CA TRP A 55 -9.32 5.15 -0.72
C TRP A 55 -9.76 4.07 0.30
N LEU A 56 -9.15 4.03 1.48
CA LEU A 56 -9.45 3.05 2.53
C LEU A 56 -10.67 3.41 3.39
N GLU A 57 -11.10 4.68 3.39
CA GLU A 57 -12.35 5.13 4.01
C GLU A 57 -13.60 4.51 3.35
#